data_AF-A0A561SI26-F1
#
_entry.id   AF-A0A561SI26-F1
#
_cell.length_a   1.000
_cell.length_b   1.000
_cell.length_c   1.000
_cell.angle_alpha   90.00
_cell.angle_beta   90.00
_cell.angle_gamma   90.00
#
_symmetry.space_group_name_H-M   'P 1'
#
loop_
_entity.id
_entity.type
_entity.pdbx_description
1 polymer ?
#
loop_
_entity_poly.entity_id
_entity_poly.type
_entity_poly.pdbx_seq_one_letter_code
_entity_poly.pdbx_strand_id
1 'polypeptide(L)'
;MNTDLLILRLEALQLDVKKVRVAVDHANKRGEFLENARTAIRPCRSELRAVQNDLAALIQAMEDETTIVKLLDDAHPGLDRRLSDARGRVVALVARVADTEGFLKQATETAVLIADQADTLRNSLDRRCSEVEGDITSLKDRIRDEEPAQRRTQWVDYQSLLDEKARPIFVEYVDFLGGLTLRDTGLDDRVCEMTGVLLTRFKGVTPRSSLPLPARHAALGNALESVVLLGFPEWSIWGIPLVGHEVGLAYAKDQNDEDLVALVRRYVRDDQQTDPDDRRTTEYVHQLVADAFAAYTLGFAYACAALLLRLGPGYDVPHSPTEPRDIDRARVIKMAVESGAGAGGTFTDELVRLWRIWEAAVAAHAGPAEAAVALEEAEGPPPERDWLDDFCREAVDHFDTRMFIHRSDDKRWRASQHWQDFLKEGKSGPGWNSEEDAVLDLLTAAWRLRLDGSADPERFAAKIKKLWPSRGRT
;
A
#
# COMPACT_ATOMS: atom_id res chain seq x y z
N MET A 1 41.15 32.31 -5.07
CA MET A 1 40.34 31.68 -3.99
C MET A 1 40.30 30.20 -4.29
N ASN A 2 40.91 29.35 -3.44
CA ASN A 2 40.73 27.91 -3.56
C ASN A 2 39.34 27.59 -3.02
N THR A 3 38.40 27.25 -3.91
CA THR A 3 37.08 26.80 -3.48
C THR A 3 37.24 25.46 -2.78
N ASP A 4 36.81 25.39 -1.52
CA ASP A 4 36.83 24.15 -0.74
C ASP A 4 35.91 23.11 -1.39
N LEU A 5 36.44 21.90 -1.63
CA LEU A 5 35.70 20.77 -2.19
C LEU A 5 34.43 20.44 -1.38
N LEU A 6 34.48 20.58 -0.07
CA LEU A 6 33.35 20.28 0.81
C LEU A 6 32.20 21.27 0.61
N ILE A 7 32.52 22.56 0.40
CA ILE A 7 31.51 23.58 0.04
C ILE A 7 30.83 23.21 -1.28
N LEU A 8 31.60 22.83 -2.30
CA LEU A 8 31.05 22.42 -3.60
C LEU A 8 30.13 21.19 -3.48
N ARG A 9 30.49 20.22 -2.63
CA ARG A 9 29.67 19.03 -2.37
C ARG A 9 28.38 19.35 -1.64
N LEU A 10 28.41 20.28 -0.68
CA LEU A 10 27.23 20.76 0.02
C LEU A 10 26.30 21.56 -0.89
N GLU A 11 26.85 22.35 -1.82
CA GLU A 11 26.06 23.06 -2.83
C GLU A 11 25.38 22.11 -3.82
N ALA A 12 26.07 21.06 -4.25
CA ALA A 12 25.48 20.01 -5.07
C ALA A 12 24.34 19.30 -4.33
N LEU A 13 24.56 18.92 -3.06
CA LEU A 13 23.54 18.30 -2.23
C LEU A 13 22.30 19.19 -2.06
N GLN A 14 22.50 20.49 -1.81
CA GLN A 14 21.41 21.46 -1.69
C GLN A 14 20.60 21.58 -2.98
N LEU A 15 21.28 21.55 -4.15
CA LEU A 15 20.61 21.54 -5.44
C LEU A 15 19.77 20.27 -5.65
N ASP A 16 20.28 19.11 -5.22
CA ASP A 16 19.57 17.85 -5.35
C ASP A 16 18.35 17.76 -4.42
N VAL A 17 18.43 18.28 -3.19
CA VAL A 17 17.27 18.43 -2.28
C VAL A 17 16.19 19.31 -2.92
N LYS A 18 16.57 20.40 -3.60
CA LYS A 18 15.62 21.26 -4.32
C LYS A 18 14.94 20.54 -5.49
N LYS A 19 15.63 19.65 -6.20
CA LYS A 19 15.02 18.85 -7.29
C LYS A 19 13.93 17.93 -6.76
N VAL A 20 14.11 17.33 -5.58
CA VAL A 20 13.11 16.48 -4.93
C VAL A 20 11.81 17.25 -4.70
N ARG A 21 11.88 18.48 -4.15
CA ARG A 21 10.69 19.35 -3.99
C ARG A 21 9.98 19.65 -5.31
N VAL A 22 10.73 20.07 -6.34
CA VAL A 22 10.16 20.43 -7.66
C VAL A 22 9.44 19.25 -8.30
N ALA A 23 9.95 18.03 -8.12
CA ALA A 23 9.31 16.85 -8.69
C ALA A 23 7.98 16.49 -8.03
N VAL A 24 7.83 16.71 -6.73
CA VAL A 24 6.53 16.54 -6.05
C VAL A 24 5.53 17.59 -6.53
N ASP A 25 5.96 18.85 -6.71
CA ASP A 25 5.12 19.88 -7.32
C ASP A 25 4.67 19.50 -8.75
N HIS A 26 5.54 18.87 -9.54
CA HIS A 26 5.19 18.38 -10.87
C HIS A 26 4.19 17.22 -10.83
N ALA A 27 4.32 16.29 -9.88
CA ALA A 27 3.36 15.20 -9.67
C ALA A 27 1.97 15.76 -9.34
N ASN A 28 1.89 16.79 -8.47
CA ASN A 28 0.65 17.47 -8.13
C ASN A 28 -0.01 18.15 -9.35
N LYS A 29 0.77 18.94 -10.10
CA LYS A 29 0.28 19.64 -11.30
C LYS A 29 -0.23 18.68 -12.37
N ARG A 30 0.33 17.47 -12.46
CA ARG A 30 -0.14 16.43 -13.38
C ARG A 30 -1.55 15.96 -13.02
N GLY A 31 -1.83 15.74 -11.73
CA GLY A 31 -3.18 15.39 -11.26
C GLY A 31 -4.21 16.47 -11.61
N GLU A 32 -3.90 17.73 -11.34
CA GLU A 32 -4.75 18.87 -11.70
C GLU A 32 -4.98 18.96 -13.21
N PHE A 33 -3.92 18.78 -14.01
CA PHE A 33 -4.03 18.78 -15.47
C PHE A 33 -4.97 17.69 -15.99
N LEU A 34 -4.87 16.47 -15.46
CA LEU A 34 -5.73 15.35 -15.87
C LEU A 34 -7.22 15.62 -15.53
N GLU A 35 -7.50 16.16 -14.34
CA GLU A 35 -8.87 16.48 -13.95
C GLU A 35 -9.44 17.66 -14.76
N ASN A 36 -8.63 18.67 -15.04
CA ASN A 36 -9.01 19.79 -15.91
C ASN A 36 -9.28 19.30 -17.35
N ALA A 37 -8.42 18.42 -17.89
CA ALA A 37 -8.61 17.84 -19.22
C ALA A 37 -9.90 17.00 -19.29
N ARG A 38 -10.18 16.20 -18.26
CA ARG A 38 -11.42 15.41 -18.13
C ARG A 38 -12.65 16.31 -18.10
N THR A 39 -12.61 17.36 -17.27
CA THR A 39 -13.71 18.33 -17.15
C THR A 39 -13.95 19.10 -18.45
N ALA A 40 -12.89 19.44 -19.19
CA ALA A 40 -12.99 20.14 -20.47
C ALA A 40 -13.54 19.28 -21.61
N ILE A 41 -13.26 17.97 -21.63
CA ILE A 41 -13.68 17.06 -22.71
C ILE A 41 -15.14 16.58 -22.55
N ARG A 42 -15.64 16.52 -21.32
CA ARG A 42 -17.01 16.02 -21.04
C ARG A 42 -18.11 16.78 -21.81
N PRO A 43 -18.14 18.12 -21.88
CA PRO A 43 -19.11 18.87 -22.68
C PRO A 43 -19.00 18.62 -24.18
N CYS A 44 -17.77 18.45 -24.71
CA CYS A 44 -17.55 18.20 -26.13
C CYS A 44 -18.26 16.92 -26.60
N ARG A 45 -18.32 15.87 -25.76
CA ARG A 45 -19.04 14.65 -26.10
C ARG A 45 -20.55 14.87 -26.24
N SER A 46 -21.16 15.65 -25.35
CA SER A 46 -22.58 15.97 -25.44
C SER A 46 -22.91 16.82 -26.68
N GLU A 47 -22.08 17.81 -26.99
CA GLU A 47 -22.26 18.67 -28.16
C GLU A 47 -22.10 17.89 -29.46
N LEU A 48 -21.08 17.02 -29.56
CA LEU A 48 -20.87 16.18 -30.74
C LEU A 48 -22.00 15.16 -30.96
N ARG A 49 -22.59 14.64 -29.87
CA ARG A 49 -23.79 13.79 -29.96
C ARG A 49 -25.02 14.56 -30.44
N ALA A 50 -25.18 15.82 -30.03
CA ALA A 50 -26.25 16.67 -30.54
C ALA A 50 -26.09 16.90 -32.05
N VAL A 51 -24.89 17.29 -32.50
CA VAL A 51 -24.57 17.46 -33.93
C VAL A 51 -24.79 16.16 -34.72
N GLN A 52 -24.40 15.01 -34.16
CA GLN A 52 -24.65 13.70 -34.77
C GLN A 52 -26.15 13.43 -34.97
N ASN A 53 -26.98 13.77 -33.98
CA ASN A 53 -28.43 13.60 -34.04
C ASN A 53 -29.08 14.56 -35.05
N ASP A 54 -28.66 15.83 -35.07
CA ASP A 54 -29.17 16.84 -36.00
C ASP A 54 -28.83 16.48 -37.46
N LEU A 55 -27.62 16.01 -37.73
CA LEU A 55 -27.21 15.49 -39.05
C LEU A 55 -28.03 14.28 -39.47
N ALA A 56 -28.30 13.35 -38.55
CA ALA A 56 -29.11 12.17 -38.84
C ALA A 56 -30.56 12.57 -39.17
N ALA A 57 -31.14 13.53 -38.43
CA ALA A 57 -32.48 14.05 -38.68
C ALA A 57 -32.57 14.79 -40.03
N LEU A 58 -31.56 15.59 -40.39
CA LEU A 58 -31.51 16.29 -41.68
C LEU A 58 -31.43 15.30 -42.85
N ILE A 59 -30.56 14.28 -42.75
CA ILE A 59 -30.44 13.24 -43.79
C ILE A 59 -31.78 12.50 -43.95
N GLN A 60 -32.42 12.11 -42.85
CA GLN A 60 -33.73 11.45 -42.90
C GLN A 60 -34.80 12.34 -43.55
N ALA A 61 -34.87 13.62 -43.17
CA ALA A 61 -35.83 14.56 -43.75
C ALA A 61 -35.61 14.77 -45.26
N MET A 62 -34.35 14.76 -45.71
CA MET A 62 -34.03 14.79 -47.14
C MET A 62 -34.48 13.49 -47.84
N GLU A 63 -34.20 12.32 -47.27
CA GLU A 63 -34.61 11.03 -47.83
C GLU A 63 -36.14 10.90 -47.96
N ASP A 64 -36.88 11.43 -46.99
CA ASP A 64 -38.35 11.40 -46.97
C ASP A 64 -38.97 12.32 -48.06
N GLU A 65 -38.26 13.37 -48.50
CA GLU A 65 -38.77 14.39 -49.40
C GLU A 65 -38.02 14.45 -50.76
N THR A 66 -38.24 13.41 -51.57
CA THR A 66 -37.58 13.17 -52.88
C THR A 66 -37.54 14.36 -53.85
N THR A 67 -38.50 15.29 -53.78
CA THR A 67 -38.52 16.50 -54.64
C THR A 67 -37.44 17.51 -54.22
N ILE A 68 -37.19 17.65 -52.91
CA ILE A 68 -36.16 18.54 -52.37
C ILE A 68 -34.77 17.99 -52.68
N VAL A 69 -34.59 16.67 -52.60
CA VAL A 69 -33.32 16.00 -52.96
C VAL A 69 -32.91 16.33 -54.39
N LYS A 70 -33.85 16.21 -55.34
CA LYS A 70 -33.57 16.55 -56.75
C LYS A 70 -33.19 18.01 -56.93
N LEU A 71 -33.95 18.94 -56.35
CA LEU A 71 -33.66 20.38 -56.44
C LEU A 71 -32.31 20.75 -55.82
N LEU A 72 -31.94 20.11 -54.70
CA LEU A 72 -30.66 20.34 -54.04
C LEU A 72 -29.49 19.70 -54.78
N ASP A 73 -29.66 18.53 -55.39
CA ASP A 73 -28.61 17.89 -56.18
C ASP A 73 -28.38 18.62 -57.52
N ASP A 74 -29.45 19.17 -58.11
CA ASP A 74 -29.34 20.04 -59.29
C ASP A 74 -28.58 21.35 -58.97
N ALA A 75 -28.83 21.95 -57.78
CA ALA A 75 -28.15 23.17 -57.34
C ALA A 75 -26.73 22.93 -56.83
N HIS A 76 -26.50 21.78 -56.18
CA HIS A 76 -25.24 21.40 -55.54
C HIS A 76 -24.94 19.91 -55.75
N PRO A 77 -24.41 19.54 -56.94
CA PRO A 77 -24.13 18.15 -57.27
C PRO A 77 -23.27 17.45 -56.22
N GLY A 78 -23.77 16.33 -55.69
CA GLY A 78 -23.08 15.52 -54.69
C GLY A 78 -23.24 16.02 -53.24
N LEU A 79 -24.23 16.85 -52.96
CA LEU A 79 -24.57 17.28 -51.59
C LEU A 79 -24.83 16.08 -50.67
N ASP A 80 -25.55 15.06 -51.14
CA ASP A 80 -25.85 13.83 -50.40
C ASP A 80 -24.57 13.12 -49.94
N ARG A 81 -23.62 12.93 -50.87
CA ARG A 81 -22.30 12.36 -50.55
C ARG A 81 -21.56 13.19 -49.49
N ARG A 82 -21.59 14.52 -49.58
CA ARG A 82 -20.93 15.40 -48.61
C ARG A 82 -21.58 15.34 -47.23
N LEU A 83 -22.90 15.23 -47.15
CA LEU A 83 -23.64 15.08 -45.90
C LEU A 83 -23.38 13.71 -45.25
N SER A 84 -23.37 12.64 -46.05
CA SER A 84 -22.98 11.30 -45.61
C SER A 84 -21.53 11.27 -45.10
N ASP A 85 -20.58 11.87 -45.83
CA ASP A 85 -19.18 12.01 -45.42
C ASP A 85 -19.04 12.87 -44.14
N ALA A 86 -19.85 13.92 -43.99
CA ALA A 86 -19.89 14.73 -42.77
C ALA A 86 -20.40 13.93 -41.57
N ARG A 87 -21.50 13.18 -41.73
CA ARG A 87 -22.02 12.26 -40.70
C ARG A 87 -20.96 11.23 -40.31
N GLY A 88 -20.30 10.60 -41.28
CA GLY A 88 -19.23 9.63 -41.02
C GLY A 88 -18.08 10.23 -40.21
N ARG A 89 -17.66 11.46 -40.52
CA ARG A 89 -16.63 12.19 -39.75
C ARG A 89 -17.08 12.53 -38.32
N VAL A 90 -18.34 12.94 -38.13
CA VAL A 90 -18.88 13.22 -36.79
C VAL A 90 -18.96 11.95 -35.95
N VAL A 91 -19.42 10.83 -36.52
CA VAL A 91 -19.42 9.52 -35.84
C VAL A 91 -18.01 9.12 -35.40
N ALA A 92 -17.03 9.24 -36.30
CA ALA A 92 -15.63 8.94 -35.97
C ALA A 92 -15.07 9.87 -34.88
N LEU A 93 -15.45 11.16 -34.88
CA LEU A 93 -15.04 12.12 -33.86
C LEU A 93 -15.68 11.82 -32.49
N VAL A 94 -16.98 11.46 -32.46
CA VAL A 94 -17.67 11.01 -31.24
C VAL A 94 -16.99 9.78 -30.65
N ALA A 95 -16.61 8.80 -31.50
CA ALA A 95 -15.87 7.62 -31.05
C ALA A 95 -14.52 8.00 -30.44
N ARG A 96 -13.71 8.83 -31.12
CA ARG A 96 -12.41 9.29 -30.61
C ARG A 96 -12.52 10.09 -29.30
N VAL A 97 -13.54 10.94 -29.17
CA VAL A 97 -13.80 11.68 -27.93
C VAL A 97 -14.23 10.72 -26.82
N ALA A 98 -15.06 9.72 -27.11
CA ALA A 98 -15.43 8.70 -26.13
C ALA A 98 -14.22 7.86 -25.69
N ASP A 99 -13.34 7.47 -26.62
CA ASP A 99 -12.10 6.77 -26.31
C ASP A 99 -11.17 7.65 -25.46
N THR A 100 -11.03 8.93 -25.81
CA THR A 100 -10.20 9.90 -25.06
C THR A 100 -10.78 10.15 -23.67
N GLU A 101 -12.10 10.28 -23.53
CA GLU A 101 -12.77 10.36 -22.22
C GLU A 101 -12.57 9.06 -21.44
N GLY A 102 -12.61 7.90 -22.10
CA GLY A 102 -12.29 6.60 -21.50
C GLY A 102 -10.85 6.54 -20.96
N PHE A 103 -9.87 6.96 -21.77
CA PHE A 103 -8.46 7.05 -21.37
C PHE A 103 -8.23 8.06 -20.26
N LEU A 104 -8.86 9.24 -20.32
CA LEU A 104 -8.75 10.26 -19.28
C LEU A 104 -9.44 9.80 -18.01
N LYS A 105 -10.61 9.18 -18.10
CA LYS A 105 -11.28 8.58 -16.94
C LYS A 105 -10.39 7.52 -16.32
N GLN A 106 -9.82 6.61 -17.10
CA GLN A 106 -8.90 5.59 -16.61
C GLN A 106 -7.66 6.25 -16.00
N ALA A 107 -7.05 7.21 -16.67
CA ALA A 107 -5.87 7.93 -16.20
C ALA A 107 -6.16 8.76 -14.95
N THR A 108 -7.36 9.31 -14.78
CA THR A 108 -7.81 10.02 -13.57
C THR A 108 -8.16 9.05 -12.44
N GLU A 109 -8.72 7.87 -12.76
CA GLU A 109 -9.01 6.81 -11.79
C GLU A 109 -7.74 6.13 -11.28
N THR A 110 -6.73 5.97 -12.14
CA THR A 110 -5.41 5.45 -11.75
C THR A 110 -4.50 6.53 -11.18
N ALA A 111 -4.57 7.76 -11.72
CA ALA A 111 -3.87 8.89 -11.14
C ALA A 111 -4.34 9.07 -9.72
N VAL A 112 -3.38 8.97 -8.83
CA VAL A 112 -3.58 9.41 -7.47
C VAL A 112 -3.93 10.88 -7.53
N LEU A 113 -5.14 11.23 -7.07
CA LEU A 113 -5.46 12.61 -6.73
C LEU A 113 -4.61 12.97 -5.52
N ILE A 114 -3.36 13.36 -5.79
CA ILE A 114 -2.45 13.78 -4.73
C ILE A 114 -3.06 15.00 -4.05
N ALA A 115 -3.88 15.83 -4.70
CA ALA A 115 -4.50 17.02 -4.12
C ALA A 115 -5.05 16.84 -2.69
N ASP A 116 -5.79 15.76 -2.40
CA ASP A 116 -6.37 15.51 -1.06
C ASP A 116 -5.32 15.11 0.00
N GLN A 117 -4.14 14.66 -0.46
CA GLN A 117 -2.99 14.25 0.34
C GLN A 117 -1.80 15.20 0.20
N ALA A 118 -1.90 16.16 -0.73
CA ALA A 118 -0.79 16.93 -1.25
C ALA A 118 -0.27 17.80 -0.13
N ASP A 119 -1.16 18.40 0.64
CA ASP A 119 -0.77 19.25 1.75
C ASP A 119 -0.02 18.45 2.82
N THR A 120 -0.51 17.29 3.25
CA THR A 120 0.20 16.47 4.26
C THR A 120 1.54 15.96 3.73
N LEU A 121 1.54 15.40 2.52
CA LEU A 121 2.72 14.85 1.86
C LEU A 121 3.79 15.94 1.64
N ARG A 122 3.36 17.07 1.08
CA ARG A 122 4.19 18.23 0.81
C ARG A 122 4.72 18.81 2.09
N ASN A 123 3.88 19.01 3.11
CA ASN A 123 4.33 19.56 4.39
C ASN A 123 5.37 18.69 5.06
N SER A 124 5.21 17.36 5.05
CA SER A 124 6.18 16.46 5.67
C SER A 124 7.49 16.37 4.89
N LEU A 125 7.43 16.23 3.55
CA LEU A 125 8.63 16.23 2.71
C LEU A 125 9.33 17.60 2.72
N ASP A 126 8.59 18.70 2.63
CA ASP A 126 9.14 20.06 2.68
C ASP A 126 9.80 20.34 4.01
N ARG A 127 9.20 19.88 5.13
CA ARG A 127 9.80 19.94 6.46
C ARG A 127 11.14 19.22 6.49
N ARG A 128 11.21 17.95 6.07
CA ARG A 128 12.48 17.18 6.03
C ARG A 128 13.52 17.79 5.09
N CYS A 129 13.11 18.26 3.92
CA CYS A 129 13.99 18.95 3.00
C CYS A 129 14.52 20.25 3.61
N SER A 130 13.69 20.96 4.40
CA SER A 130 14.10 22.20 5.08
C SER A 130 15.07 21.91 6.21
N GLU A 131 14.86 20.82 6.96
CA GLU A 131 15.78 20.35 7.99
C GLU A 131 17.16 20.03 7.37
N VAL A 132 17.20 19.27 6.27
CA VAL A 132 18.47 18.99 5.56
C VAL A 132 19.11 20.25 4.99
N GLU A 133 18.34 21.18 4.41
CA GLU A 133 18.86 22.47 3.95
C GLU A 133 19.44 23.31 5.11
N GLY A 134 18.81 23.26 6.29
CA GLY A 134 19.29 23.86 7.52
C GLY A 134 20.64 23.28 7.93
N ASP A 135 20.74 21.95 8.00
CA ASP A 135 21.98 21.25 8.34
C ASP A 135 23.11 21.53 7.34
N ILE A 136 22.78 21.57 6.03
CA ILE A 136 23.73 21.96 4.98
C ILE A 136 24.25 23.38 5.24
N THR A 137 23.35 24.32 5.54
CA THR A 137 23.71 25.72 5.78
C THR A 137 24.60 25.85 7.02
N SER A 138 24.21 25.21 8.13
CA SER A 138 25.01 25.19 9.35
C SER A 138 26.39 24.57 9.14
N LEU A 139 26.50 23.47 8.38
CA LEU A 139 27.79 22.87 8.06
C LEU A 139 28.63 23.76 7.13
N LYS A 140 28.02 24.44 6.15
CA LYS A 140 28.72 25.43 5.29
C LYS A 140 29.28 26.60 6.11
N ASP A 141 28.53 27.10 7.08
CA ASP A 141 28.96 28.22 7.90
C ASP A 141 30.11 27.81 8.84
N ARG A 142 30.03 26.63 9.48
CA ARG A 142 31.17 26.06 10.23
C ARG A 142 32.42 25.92 9.37
N ILE A 143 32.28 25.39 8.16
CA ILE A 143 33.38 25.26 7.19
C ILE A 143 34.04 26.61 6.86
N ARG A 144 33.27 27.71 6.84
CA ARG A 144 33.78 29.06 6.55
C ARG A 144 34.47 29.68 7.76
N ASP A 145 33.93 29.46 8.95
CA ASP A 145 34.36 30.11 10.18
C ASP A 145 35.48 29.34 10.91
N GLU A 146 35.59 28.03 10.68
CA GLU A 146 36.54 27.15 11.36
C GLU A 146 37.85 26.93 10.59
N GLU A 147 38.92 26.68 11.36
CA GLU A 147 40.27 26.44 10.83
C GLU A 147 40.38 25.17 9.96
N PRO A 148 41.24 25.14 8.93
CA PRO A 148 41.46 23.97 8.08
C PRO A 148 41.89 22.69 8.80
N ALA A 149 42.36 22.76 10.06
CA ALA A 149 42.66 21.58 10.86
C ALA A 149 41.41 20.74 11.20
N GLN A 150 40.22 21.34 11.19
CA GLN A 150 38.96 20.67 11.53
C GLN A 150 38.28 19.95 10.35
N ARG A 151 38.89 20.01 9.16
CA ARG A 151 38.32 19.46 7.92
C ARG A 151 37.94 18.00 8.02
N ARG A 152 38.74 17.19 8.73
CA ARG A 152 38.46 15.76 8.91
C ARG A 152 37.12 15.53 9.62
N THR A 153 36.85 16.27 10.69
CA THR A 153 35.59 16.18 11.44
C THR A 153 34.42 16.67 10.58
N GLN A 154 34.59 17.78 9.86
CA GLN A 154 33.57 18.31 8.94
C GLN A 154 33.22 17.32 7.81
N TRP A 155 34.19 16.52 7.32
CA TRP A 155 33.93 15.43 6.38
C TRP A 155 33.12 14.29 6.98
N VAL A 156 33.35 13.94 8.25
CA VAL A 156 32.53 12.95 8.97
C VAL A 156 31.11 13.46 9.14
N ASP A 157 30.94 14.73 9.52
CA ASP A 157 29.62 15.36 9.65
C ASP A 157 28.86 15.39 8.30
N TYR A 158 29.57 15.70 7.21
CA TYR A 158 29.00 15.61 5.86
C TYR A 158 28.55 14.18 5.50
N GLN A 159 29.36 13.18 5.85
CA GLN A 159 29.03 11.79 5.56
C GLN A 159 27.82 11.32 6.36
N SER A 160 27.74 11.67 7.65
CA SER A 160 26.58 11.41 8.51
C SER A 160 25.33 12.10 7.97
N LEU A 161 25.41 13.39 7.58
CA LEU A 161 24.32 14.12 6.94
C LEU A 161 23.81 13.41 5.66
N LEU A 162 24.73 12.90 4.83
CA LEU A 162 24.38 12.15 3.64
C LEU A 162 23.67 10.83 3.97
N ASP A 163 24.24 10.03 4.85
CA ASP A 163 23.80 8.66 5.11
C ASP A 163 22.52 8.61 5.96
N GLU A 164 22.42 9.47 6.97
CA GLU A 164 21.34 9.43 7.94
C GLU A 164 20.13 10.28 7.52
N LYS A 165 20.33 11.31 6.68
CA LYS A 165 19.25 12.25 6.33
C LYS A 165 18.97 12.31 4.83
N ALA A 166 19.96 12.65 4.01
CA ALA A 166 19.71 12.95 2.60
C ALA A 166 19.41 11.71 1.74
N ARG A 167 20.19 10.63 1.90
CA ARG A 167 19.97 9.37 1.15
C ARG A 167 18.63 8.73 1.47
N PRO A 168 18.18 8.63 2.74
CA PRO A 168 16.83 8.16 3.06
C PRO A 168 15.72 8.95 2.35
N ILE A 169 15.77 10.29 2.37
CA ILE A 169 14.79 11.14 1.65
C ILE A 169 14.79 10.81 0.16
N PHE A 170 15.97 10.67 -0.45
CA PHE A 170 16.07 10.35 -1.88
C PHE A 170 15.53 8.95 -2.20
N VAL A 171 15.81 7.95 -1.36
CA VAL A 171 15.28 6.58 -1.50
C VAL A 171 13.75 6.59 -1.44
N GLU A 172 13.18 7.24 -0.43
CA GLU A 172 11.72 7.38 -0.28
C GLU A 172 11.10 8.12 -1.45
N TYR A 173 11.74 9.17 -1.95
CA TYR A 173 11.28 9.92 -3.11
C TYR A 173 11.29 9.08 -4.40
N VAL A 174 12.35 8.30 -4.65
CA VAL A 174 12.42 7.38 -5.80
C VAL A 174 11.36 6.31 -5.68
N ASP A 175 11.17 5.75 -4.49
CA ASP A 175 10.14 4.74 -4.22
C ASP A 175 8.73 5.32 -4.42
N PHE A 176 8.50 6.56 -3.98
CA PHE A 176 7.24 7.27 -4.21
C PHE A 176 6.95 7.49 -5.70
N LEU A 177 7.90 8.03 -6.48
CA LEU A 177 7.71 8.24 -7.92
C LEU A 177 7.59 6.93 -8.71
N GLY A 178 8.40 5.94 -8.34
CA GLY A 178 8.33 4.60 -8.92
C GLY A 178 6.96 3.96 -8.66
N GLY A 179 6.50 4.03 -7.41
CA GLY A 179 5.21 3.53 -7.00
C GLY A 179 4.04 4.23 -7.67
N LEU A 180 4.09 5.57 -7.78
CA LEU A 180 3.10 6.35 -8.54
C LEU A 180 3.07 5.91 -10.00
N THR A 181 4.22 5.74 -10.63
CA THR A 181 4.31 5.34 -12.04
C THR A 181 3.74 3.94 -12.26
N LEU A 182 4.06 2.99 -11.37
CA LEU A 182 3.53 1.63 -11.44
C LEU A 182 2.00 1.60 -11.30
N ARG A 183 1.46 2.39 -10.37
CA ARG A 183 0.03 2.53 -10.17
C ARG A 183 -0.67 3.22 -11.34
N ASP A 184 -0.13 4.33 -11.83
CA ASP A 184 -0.66 5.09 -12.97
C ASP A 184 -0.78 4.23 -14.24
N THR A 185 0.21 3.35 -14.45
CA THR A 185 0.29 2.44 -15.59
C THR A 185 -0.53 1.16 -15.39
N GLY A 186 -1.10 0.93 -14.20
CA GLY A 186 -1.84 -0.28 -13.85
C GLY A 186 -0.97 -1.54 -13.79
N LEU A 187 0.34 -1.38 -13.65
CA LEU A 187 1.30 -2.48 -13.49
C LEU A 187 1.29 -3.07 -12.08
N ASP A 188 0.61 -2.43 -11.14
CA ASP A 188 0.36 -2.93 -9.78
C ASP A 188 -0.75 -4.00 -9.73
N ASP A 189 -1.32 -4.40 -10.88
CA ASP A 189 -2.44 -5.34 -10.96
C ASP A 189 -3.65 -4.97 -10.08
N ARG A 190 -3.82 -3.68 -9.78
CA ARG A 190 -4.84 -3.12 -8.87
C ARG A 190 -4.68 -3.53 -7.41
N VAL A 191 -3.50 -4.04 -7.03
CA VAL A 191 -3.14 -4.33 -5.64
C VAL A 191 -3.26 -3.07 -4.80
N CYS A 192 -2.83 -1.90 -5.29
CA CYS A 192 -2.97 -0.66 -4.55
C CYS A 192 -4.43 -0.26 -4.34
N GLU A 193 -5.31 -0.50 -5.31
CA GLU A 193 -6.72 -0.19 -5.15
C GLU A 193 -7.38 -1.07 -4.07
N MET A 194 -7.13 -2.38 -4.12
CA MET A 194 -7.62 -3.32 -3.11
C MET A 194 -7.06 -3.00 -1.72
N THR A 195 -5.77 -2.67 -1.63
CA THR A 195 -5.15 -2.20 -0.38
C THR A 195 -5.83 -0.91 0.10
N GLY A 196 -6.18 0.00 -0.80
CA GLY A 196 -6.90 1.24 -0.48
C GLY A 196 -8.26 0.96 0.18
N VAL A 197 -9.02 0.01 -0.35
CA VAL A 197 -10.29 -0.45 0.25
C VAL A 197 -10.06 -1.20 1.57
N LEU A 198 -8.99 -1.98 1.68
CA LEU A 198 -8.66 -2.61 2.96
C LEU A 198 -8.30 -1.57 4.03
N LEU A 199 -7.58 -0.51 3.65
CA LEU A 199 -7.17 0.56 4.54
C LEU A 199 -8.35 1.35 5.12
N THR A 200 -9.49 1.40 4.42
CA THR A 200 -10.66 2.10 4.95
C THR A 200 -11.26 1.42 6.19
N ARG A 201 -10.93 0.14 6.42
CA ARG A 201 -11.18 -0.59 7.68
C ARG A 201 -10.50 0.06 8.88
N PHE A 202 -9.37 0.73 8.64
CA PHE A 202 -8.53 1.31 9.67
C PHE A 202 -8.70 2.82 9.82
N LYS A 203 -9.81 3.41 9.37
CA LYS A 203 -10.08 4.86 9.44
C LYS A 203 -9.92 5.49 10.84
N GLY A 204 -9.97 4.70 11.91
CA GLY A 204 -9.70 5.16 13.28
C GLY A 204 -8.22 5.23 13.66
N VAL A 205 -7.35 4.57 12.89
CA VAL A 205 -5.90 4.45 13.11
C VAL A 205 -5.12 5.19 12.03
N THR A 206 -5.46 4.95 10.76
CA THR A 206 -4.78 5.54 9.61
C THR A 206 -5.40 6.89 9.25
N PRO A 207 -4.61 7.84 8.73
CA PRO A 207 -5.16 9.02 8.07
C PRO A 207 -6.20 8.61 7.04
N ARG A 208 -7.32 9.35 6.98
CA ARG A 208 -8.45 9.08 6.06
C ARG A 208 -8.03 8.98 4.59
N SER A 209 -6.88 9.55 4.26
CA SER A 209 -6.30 9.61 2.93
C SER A 209 -5.01 8.79 2.86
N SER A 210 -5.04 7.51 3.22
CA SER A 210 -3.87 6.64 3.03
C SER A 210 -3.69 6.23 1.57
N LEU A 211 -2.47 6.32 1.06
CA LEU A 211 -2.10 6.05 -0.32
C LEU A 211 -1.20 4.82 -0.45
N PRO A 212 -1.76 3.67 -0.84
CA PRO A 212 -0.92 2.52 -1.15
C PRO A 212 -0.13 2.74 -2.45
N LEU A 213 1.17 2.53 -2.38
CA LEU A 213 2.10 2.60 -3.51
C LEU A 213 3.10 1.44 -3.46
N PRO A 214 3.46 0.82 -4.60
CA PRO A 214 4.56 -0.13 -4.63
C PRO A 214 5.89 0.56 -4.34
N ALA A 215 6.78 -0.12 -3.62
CA ALA A 215 8.09 0.38 -3.24
C ALA A 215 9.11 -0.76 -3.14
N ARG A 216 10.39 -0.42 -2.96
CA ARG A 216 11.40 -1.47 -2.72
C ARG A 216 11.26 -2.06 -1.33
N HIS A 217 11.02 -1.23 -0.33
CA HIS A 217 10.82 -1.65 1.04
C HIS A 217 9.41 -1.30 1.49
N ALA A 218 8.78 -2.24 2.22
CA ALA A 218 7.52 -1.95 2.90
C ALA A 218 7.80 -0.96 4.03
N ALA A 219 6.99 0.09 4.10
CA ALA A 219 7.04 1.06 5.18
C ALA A 219 5.77 1.91 5.17
N LEU A 220 5.18 2.11 6.34
CA LEU A 220 4.40 3.32 6.58
C LEU A 220 5.38 4.46 6.87
N GLY A 221 5.74 5.21 5.82
CA GLY A 221 6.88 6.12 5.86
C GLY A 221 6.68 7.28 6.82
N ASN A 222 7.60 7.44 7.79
CA ASN A 222 7.70 8.61 8.68
C ASN A 222 7.81 9.97 7.91
N ALA A 223 8.16 9.94 6.61
CA ALA A 223 8.27 11.12 5.74
C ALA A 223 6.99 11.50 5.00
N LEU A 224 6.16 10.50 4.73
CA LEU A 224 5.00 10.59 3.89
C LEU A 224 3.88 9.97 4.73
N GLU A 225 3.49 10.67 5.80
CA GLU A 225 2.60 10.18 6.87
C GLU A 225 1.26 9.60 6.36
N SER A 226 0.93 9.84 5.08
CA SER A 226 -0.24 9.35 4.38
C SER A 226 0.05 8.31 3.29
N VAL A 227 1.28 7.83 3.12
CA VAL A 227 1.67 6.87 2.07
C VAL A 227 2.04 5.53 2.68
N VAL A 228 1.36 4.50 2.20
CA VAL A 228 1.54 3.11 2.60
C VAL A 228 2.38 2.43 1.51
N LEU A 229 3.66 2.20 1.79
CA LEU A 229 4.55 1.56 0.83
C LEU A 229 4.41 0.04 0.90
N LEU A 230 4.09 -0.58 -0.24
CA LEU A 230 4.00 -2.02 -0.44
C LEU A 230 5.35 -2.53 -0.96
N GLY A 231 6.07 -3.31 -0.16
CA GLY A 231 7.41 -3.78 -0.50
C GLY A 231 7.44 -4.74 -1.69
N PHE A 232 8.62 -4.91 -2.31
CA PHE A 232 8.87 -5.98 -3.28
C PHE A 232 9.49 -7.18 -2.55
N PRO A 233 9.05 -8.44 -2.81
CA PRO A 233 8.14 -8.90 -3.87
C PRO A 233 6.65 -8.94 -3.48
N GLU A 234 6.24 -8.19 -2.47
CA GLU A 234 4.91 -8.27 -1.83
C GLU A 234 3.79 -7.53 -2.59
N TRP A 235 4.08 -6.96 -3.76
CA TRP A 235 3.14 -6.26 -4.67
C TRP A 235 2.14 -7.16 -5.42
N SER A 236 1.74 -8.29 -4.84
CA SER A 236 0.69 -9.16 -5.38
C SER A 236 -0.53 -9.16 -4.46
N ILE A 237 -1.66 -9.72 -4.93
CA ILE A 237 -2.85 -9.90 -4.09
C ILE A 237 -2.55 -10.64 -2.76
N TRP A 238 -1.49 -11.46 -2.75
CA TRP A 238 -1.08 -12.25 -1.60
C TRP A 238 -0.41 -11.40 -0.52
N GLY A 239 0.27 -10.32 -0.90
CA GLY A 239 0.92 -9.41 0.04
C GLY A 239 0.01 -8.32 0.59
N ILE A 240 -1.20 -8.12 0.03
CA ILE A 240 -2.15 -7.09 0.52
C ILE A 240 -2.36 -7.17 2.04
N PRO A 241 -2.56 -8.33 2.68
CA PRO A 241 -2.74 -8.40 4.13
C PRO A 241 -1.56 -7.86 4.94
N LEU A 242 -0.34 -7.86 4.40
CA LEU A 242 0.85 -7.35 5.09
C LEU A 242 0.75 -5.87 5.43
N VAL A 243 -0.15 -5.13 4.75
CA VAL A 243 -0.47 -3.74 5.11
C VAL A 243 -0.94 -3.59 6.55
N GLY A 244 -1.57 -4.62 7.12
CA GLY A 244 -2.02 -4.59 8.52
C GLY A 244 -0.87 -4.34 9.49
N HIS A 245 0.32 -4.87 9.20
CA HIS A 245 1.51 -4.66 10.04
C HIS A 245 1.95 -3.20 9.96
N GLU A 246 2.03 -2.63 8.76
CA GLU A 246 2.42 -1.22 8.59
C GLU A 246 1.45 -0.26 9.31
N VAL A 247 0.14 -0.55 9.26
CA VAL A 247 -0.89 0.19 10.02
C VAL A 247 -0.71 0.00 11.53
N GLY A 248 -0.48 -1.24 11.97
CA GLY A 248 -0.22 -1.57 13.37
C GLY A 248 1.03 -0.88 13.91
N LEU A 249 2.05 -0.67 13.06
CA LEU A 249 3.27 0.05 13.44
C LEU A 249 3.03 1.54 13.62
N ALA A 250 2.19 2.17 12.79
CA ALA A 250 1.75 3.54 13.05
C ALA A 250 0.94 3.63 14.34
N TYR A 251 0.03 2.67 14.57
CA TYR A 251 -0.75 2.61 15.79
C TYR A 251 0.14 2.50 17.04
N ALA A 252 1.12 1.59 17.01
CA ALA A 252 2.06 1.37 18.10
C ALA A 252 2.90 2.62 18.43
N LYS A 253 3.19 3.45 17.43
CA LYS A 253 3.97 4.69 17.58
C LYS A 253 3.10 5.89 17.99
N ASP A 254 1.78 5.78 17.97
CA ASP A 254 0.89 6.88 18.34
C ASP A 254 1.02 7.18 19.84
N GLN A 255 1.49 8.39 20.16
CA GLN A 255 1.68 8.83 21.55
C GLN A 255 0.38 9.28 22.21
N ASN A 256 -0.74 9.34 21.47
CA ASN A 256 -2.03 9.77 22.01
C ASN A 256 -2.78 8.65 22.76
N ASP A 257 -2.38 7.39 22.59
CA ASP A 257 -2.98 6.25 23.29
C ASP A 257 -2.15 5.91 24.54
N GLU A 258 -2.50 6.51 25.69
CA GLU A 258 -1.75 6.35 26.95
C GLU A 258 -1.67 4.89 27.43
N ASP A 259 -2.74 4.11 27.23
CA ASP A 259 -2.78 2.70 27.62
C ASP A 259 -1.81 1.87 26.77
N LEU A 260 -1.77 2.14 25.46
CA LEU A 260 -0.83 1.49 24.54
C LEU A 260 0.61 1.86 24.86
N VAL A 261 0.88 3.14 25.14
CA VAL A 261 2.21 3.60 25.56
C VAL A 261 2.64 2.93 26.86
N ALA A 262 1.73 2.77 27.82
CA ALA A 262 1.99 2.06 29.07
C ALA A 262 2.26 0.56 28.85
N LEU A 263 1.52 -0.08 27.94
CA LEU A 263 1.74 -1.46 27.51
C LEU A 263 3.14 -1.60 26.90
N VAL A 264 3.49 -0.79 25.89
CA VAL A 264 4.80 -0.83 25.24
C VAL A 264 5.93 -0.69 26.26
N ARG A 265 5.86 0.34 27.12
CA ARG A 265 6.89 0.60 28.15
C ARG A 265 7.10 -0.56 29.12
N ARG A 266 6.06 -1.35 29.40
CA ARG A 266 6.14 -2.51 30.32
C ARG A 266 7.04 -3.61 29.78
N TYR A 267 7.07 -3.80 28.46
CA TYR A 267 7.82 -4.87 27.80
C TYR A 267 9.19 -4.43 27.28
N VAL A 268 9.44 -3.13 27.17
CA VAL A 268 10.78 -2.59 26.86
C VAL A 268 11.77 -2.99 27.96
N ARG A 269 12.89 -3.57 27.54
CA ARG A 269 14.08 -3.86 28.37
C ARG A 269 15.31 -3.37 27.62
N ASP A 270 15.56 -2.07 27.72
CA ASP A 270 16.65 -1.38 27.02
C ASP A 270 17.71 -0.83 27.99
N ASP A 271 17.96 -1.55 29.09
CA ASP A 271 19.06 -1.25 30.01
C ASP A 271 20.36 -1.89 29.48
N GLN A 272 21.47 -1.16 29.57
CA GLN A 272 22.82 -1.65 29.23
C GLN A 272 23.25 -2.88 30.05
N GLN A 273 22.58 -3.14 31.18
CA GLN A 273 22.82 -4.33 32.01
C GLN A 273 22.01 -5.57 31.57
N THR A 274 21.04 -5.41 30.67
CA THR A 274 20.26 -6.54 30.15
C THR A 274 21.14 -7.37 29.23
N ASP A 275 21.01 -8.70 29.28
CA ASP A 275 21.65 -9.58 28.32
C ASP A 275 21.29 -9.11 26.89
N PRO A 276 22.24 -8.98 25.95
CA PRO A 276 21.95 -8.62 24.57
C PRO A 276 20.82 -9.46 23.95
N ASP A 277 20.71 -10.74 24.32
CA ASP A 277 19.68 -11.65 23.80
C ASP A 277 18.29 -11.40 24.42
N ASP A 278 18.23 -10.76 25.60
CA ASP A 278 16.99 -10.35 26.29
C ASP A 278 16.63 -8.87 26.05
N ARG A 279 17.46 -8.14 25.31
CA ARG A 279 17.31 -6.70 25.09
C ARG A 279 16.16 -6.44 24.13
N ARG A 280 15.22 -5.58 24.57
CA ARG A 280 14.02 -5.24 23.81
C ARG A 280 13.87 -3.72 23.78
N THR A 281 14.20 -3.13 22.64
CA THR A 281 14.03 -1.67 22.44
C THR A 281 12.55 -1.31 22.30
N THR A 282 12.26 -0.02 22.27
CA THR A 282 10.89 0.46 22.00
C THR A 282 10.43 0.03 20.60
N GLU A 283 11.31 0.13 19.61
CA GLU A 283 11.07 -0.31 18.24
C GLU A 283 10.77 -1.80 18.17
N TYR A 284 11.52 -2.62 18.91
CA TYR A 284 11.30 -4.06 19.00
C TYR A 284 9.85 -4.37 19.42
N VAL A 285 9.40 -3.73 20.50
CA VAL A 285 8.05 -3.95 21.05
C VAL A 285 6.99 -3.39 20.09
N HIS A 286 7.24 -2.24 19.43
CA HIS A 286 6.32 -1.71 18.42
C HIS A 286 6.10 -2.69 17.25
N GLN A 287 7.14 -3.41 16.81
CA GLN A 287 7.02 -4.42 15.76
C GLN A 287 6.11 -5.59 16.19
N LEU A 288 6.23 -6.06 17.43
CA LEU A 288 5.35 -7.10 17.96
C LEU A 288 3.91 -6.61 18.13
N VAL A 289 3.70 -5.36 18.56
CA VAL A 289 2.36 -4.75 18.60
C VAL A 289 1.76 -4.70 17.19
N ALA A 290 2.57 -4.36 16.19
CA ALA A 290 2.14 -4.29 14.80
C ALA A 290 1.70 -5.66 14.26
N ASP A 291 2.46 -6.72 14.55
CA ASP A 291 2.10 -8.09 14.17
C ASP A 291 0.83 -8.55 14.89
N ALA A 292 0.71 -8.29 16.20
CA ALA A 292 -0.50 -8.61 16.98
C ALA A 292 -1.72 -7.87 16.43
N PHE A 293 -1.59 -6.56 16.14
CA PHE A 293 -2.66 -5.74 15.57
C PHE A 293 -3.12 -6.28 14.21
N ALA A 294 -2.17 -6.59 13.33
CA ALA A 294 -2.46 -7.09 11.99
C ALA A 294 -3.15 -8.46 12.03
N ALA A 295 -2.64 -9.37 12.86
CA ALA A 295 -3.24 -10.67 13.10
C ALA A 295 -4.63 -10.56 13.73
N TYR A 296 -4.81 -9.67 14.70
CA TYR A 296 -6.08 -9.41 15.34
C TYR A 296 -7.13 -8.87 14.37
N THR A 297 -6.76 -7.94 13.49
CA THR A 297 -7.71 -7.22 12.62
C THR A 297 -7.97 -7.89 11.28
N LEU A 298 -6.98 -8.58 10.71
CA LEU A 298 -7.04 -9.25 9.41
C LEU A 298 -7.07 -10.78 9.52
N GLY A 299 -6.80 -11.33 10.71
CA GLY A 299 -6.93 -12.76 10.99
C GLY A 299 -6.03 -13.63 10.12
N PHE A 300 -6.62 -14.72 9.66
CA PHE A 300 -5.93 -15.77 8.92
C PHE A 300 -5.24 -15.29 7.62
N ALA A 301 -5.81 -14.30 6.92
CA ALA A 301 -5.20 -13.76 5.71
C ALA A 301 -3.84 -13.10 5.98
N TYR A 302 -3.72 -12.38 7.09
CA TYR A 302 -2.43 -11.79 7.49
C TYR A 302 -1.46 -12.86 7.99
N ALA A 303 -1.91 -13.81 8.81
CA ALA A 303 -1.05 -14.91 9.26
C ALA A 303 -0.44 -15.67 8.07
N CYS A 304 -1.23 -15.98 7.04
CA CYS A 304 -0.73 -16.61 5.81
C CYS A 304 0.31 -15.73 5.11
N ALA A 305 0.00 -14.44 4.92
CA ALA A 305 0.90 -13.54 4.21
C ALA A 305 2.23 -13.36 4.96
N ALA A 306 2.19 -13.17 6.27
CA ALA A 306 3.37 -12.99 7.10
C ALA A 306 4.26 -14.24 7.11
N LEU A 307 3.70 -15.40 7.49
CA LEU A 307 4.46 -16.65 7.64
C LEU A 307 4.98 -17.21 6.31
N LEU A 308 4.29 -16.97 5.19
CA LEU A 308 4.65 -17.57 3.90
C LEU A 308 5.42 -16.63 2.97
N LEU A 309 5.39 -15.31 3.20
CA LEU A 309 6.00 -14.33 2.30
C LEU A 309 7.05 -13.43 2.97
N ARG A 310 6.89 -13.08 4.26
CA ARG A 310 7.71 -12.04 4.91
C ARG A 310 8.67 -12.59 5.95
N LEU A 311 8.21 -13.49 6.82
CA LEU A 311 9.04 -14.06 7.88
C LEU A 311 9.96 -15.15 7.31
N GLY A 312 11.23 -15.13 7.70
CA GLY A 312 12.18 -16.17 7.37
C GLY A 312 12.25 -17.24 8.47
N PRO A 313 12.10 -18.53 8.13
CA PRO A 313 12.07 -19.63 9.11
C PRO A 313 13.43 -19.93 9.76
N GLY A 314 14.47 -19.16 9.45
CA GLY A 314 15.86 -19.39 9.87
C GLY A 314 16.51 -18.26 10.64
N TYR A 315 15.74 -17.24 11.02
CA TYR A 315 16.27 -16.06 11.70
C TYR A 315 16.17 -16.21 13.22
N ASP A 316 17.08 -17.01 13.75
CA ASP A 316 17.33 -17.09 15.20
C ASP A 316 18.02 -15.81 15.70
N VAL A 317 18.67 -15.08 14.79
CA VAL A 317 19.27 -13.77 15.01
C VAL A 317 18.45 -12.70 14.27
N PRO A 318 18.01 -11.64 14.94
CA PRO A 318 17.26 -10.57 14.28
C PRO A 318 18.13 -9.82 13.25
N HIS A 319 17.51 -9.32 12.18
CA HIS A 319 18.22 -8.57 11.12
C HIS A 319 18.87 -7.29 11.64
N SER A 320 18.30 -6.70 12.68
CA SER A 320 18.85 -5.55 13.39
C SER A 320 18.60 -5.67 14.90
N PRO A 321 19.39 -4.99 15.76
CA PRO A 321 19.17 -4.98 17.22
C PRO A 321 17.81 -4.43 17.67
N THR A 322 17.08 -3.80 16.75
CA THR A 322 15.76 -3.18 16.99
C THR A 322 14.60 -4.01 16.45
N GLU A 323 14.88 -5.14 15.81
CA GLU A 323 13.86 -6.00 15.22
C GLU A 323 13.66 -7.28 16.05
N PRO A 324 12.41 -7.75 16.23
CA PRO A 324 12.15 -9.05 16.81
C PRO A 324 12.55 -10.17 15.88
N ARG A 325 12.95 -11.31 16.49
CA ARG A 325 13.20 -12.55 15.75
C ARG A 325 11.92 -12.98 15.04
N ASP A 326 12.04 -13.48 13.82
CA ASP A 326 10.87 -13.89 13.03
C ASP A 326 10.07 -15.01 13.70
N ILE A 327 10.73 -15.82 14.54
CA ILE A 327 10.09 -16.85 15.35
C ILE A 327 9.17 -16.26 16.44
N ASP A 328 9.60 -15.19 17.11
CA ASP A 328 8.80 -14.50 18.13
C ASP A 328 7.60 -13.79 17.48
N ARG A 329 7.83 -13.17 16.31
CA ARG A 329 6.78 -12.57 15.49
C ARG A 329 5.73 -13.62 15.10
N ALA A 330 6.17 -14.77 14.59
CA ALA A 330 5.28 -15.87 14.21
C ALA A 330 4.40 -16.34 15.37
N ARG A 331 4.95 -16.42 16.59
CA ARG A 331 4.22 -16.78 17.81
C ARG A 331 3.17 -15.74 18.19
N VAL A 332 3.52 -14.46 18.16
CA VAL A 332 2.57 -13.36 18.39
C VAL A 332 1.42 -13.39 17.38
N ILE A 333 1.73 -13.61 16.10
CA ILE A 333 0.72 -13.73 15.04
C ILE A 333 -0.23 -14.89 15.32
N LYS A 334 0.30 -16.07 15.65
CA LYS A 334 -0.49 -17.26 15.98
C LYS A 334 -1.43 -16.98 17.15
N MET A 335 -0.91 -16.50 18.27
CA MET A 335 -1.70 -16.22 19.48
C MET A 335 -2.80 -15.17 19.23
N ALA A 336 -2.48 -14.10 18.51
CA ALA A 336 -3.45 -13.07 18.16
C ALA A 336 -4.58 -13.63 17.26
N VAL A 337 -4.26 -14.49 16.30
CA VAL A 337 -5.29 -15.17 15.47
C VAL A 337 -6.12 -16.17 16.28
N GLU A 338 -5.50 -16.95 17.17
CA GLU A 338 -6.19 -17.90 18.06
C GLU A 338 -7.20 -17.20 18.98
N SER A 339 -6.87 -16.00 19.46
CA SER A 339 -7.79 -15.19 20.27
C SER A 339 -9.12 -14.91 19.56
N GLY A 340 -9.12 -14.84 18.22
CA GLY A 340 -10.33 -14.62 17.40
C GLY A 340 -11.16 -15.87 17.12
N ALA A 341 -10.60 -17.07 17.31
CA ALA A 341 -11.31 -18.33 17.05
C ALA A 341 -12.37 -18.62 18.12
N GLY A 342 -12.09 -18.24 19.37
CA GLY A 342 -12.82 -18.75 20.53
C GLY A 342 -12.62 -20.26 20.71
N ALA A 343 -13.13 -20.80 21.82
CA ALA A 343 -13.05 -22.24 22.09
C ALA A 343 -13.87 -23.03 21.04
N GLY A 344 -13.20 -23.76 20.16
CA GLY A 344 -13.83 -24.56 19.11
C GLY A 344 -14.19 -23.80 17.82
N GLY A 345 -13.50 -22.69 17.53
CA GLY A 345 -13.67 -21.94 16.28
C GLY A 345 -13.44 -22.78 15.02
N THR A 346 -14.17 -22.45 13.95
CA THR A 346 -14.23 -23.21 12.69
C THR A 346 -13.03 -23.02 11.75
N PHE A 347 -12.02 -22.26 12.17
CA PHE A 347 -10.75 -22.08 11.43
C PHE A 347 -9.51 -22.60 12.17
N THR A 348 -9.72 -23.22 13.33
CA THR A 348 -8.63 -23.79 14.13
C THR A 348 -7.85 -24.85 13.36
N ASP A 349 -8.53 -25.69 12.57
CA ASP A 349 -7.89 -26.70 11.72
C ASP A 349 -6.97 -26.08 10.65
N GLU A 350 -7.42 -25.01 9.98
CA GLU A 350 -6.61 -24.29 9.00
C GLU A 350 -5.41 -23.58 9.63
N LEU A 351 -5.57 -23.04 10.84
CA LEU A 351 -4.48 -22.42 11.58
C LEU A 351 -3.43 -23.46 12.01
N VAL A 352 -3.87 -24.60 12.55
CA VAL A 352 -2.99 -25.74 12.87
C VAL A 352 -2.23 -26.20 11.63
N ARG A 353 -2.90 -26.24 10.47
CA ARG A 353 -2.26 -26.60 9.21
C ARG A 353 -1.21 -25.58 8.77
N LEU A 354 -1.52 -24.28 8.83
CA LEU A 354 -0.57 -23.21 8.53
C LEU A 354 0.64 -23.29 9.45
N TRP A 355 0.41 -23.53 10.75
CA TRP A 355 1.47 -23.64 11.74
C TRP A 355 2.40 -24.83 11.48
N ARG A 356 1.84 -26.00 11.14
CA ARG A 356 2.65 -27.16 10.73
C ARG A 356 3.53 -26.89 9.51
N ILE A 357 3.06 -26.07 8.55
CA ILE A 357 3.86 -25.67 7.39
C ILE A 357 5.03 -24.80 7.84
N TRP A 358 4.77 -23.85 8.74
CA TRP A 358 5.80 -22.99 9.33
C TRP A 358 6.85 -23.79 10.12
N GLU A 359 6.42 -24.64 11.05
CA GLU A 359 7.29 -25.53 11.84
C GLU A 359 8.15 -26.44 10.94
N ALA A 360 7.56 -27.01 9.89
CA ALA A 360 8.30 -27.81 8.94
C ALA A 360 9.37 -27.00 8.21
N ALA A 361 9.11 -25.72 7.89
CA ALA A 361 10.09 -24.82 7.28
C ALA A 361 11.22 -24.46 8.26
N VAL A 362 10.90 -24.20 9.52
CA VAL A 362 11.87 -23.94 10.61
C VAL A 362 12.78 -25.16 10.79
N ALA A 363 12.19 -26.34 10.97
CA ALA A 363 12.95 -27.59 11.12
C ALA A 363 13.82 -27.90 9.90
N ALA A 364 13.32 -27.64 8.68
CA ALA A 364 14.08 -27.85 7.46
C ALA A 364 15.26 -26.87 7.33
N HIS A 365 15.11 -25.64 7.82
CA HIS A 365 16.17 -24.64 7.78
C HIS A 365 17.29 -24.93 8.79
N ALA A 366 16.95 -25.23 10.04
CA ALA A 366 17.90 -25.57 11.10
C ALA A 366 18.67 -26.87 10.79
N GLY A 367 18.08 -27.76 9.99
CA GLY A 367 18.66 -29.04 9.64
C GLY A 367 18.51 -30.09 10.76
N PRO A 368 18.84 -31.38 10.48
CA PRO A 368 18.43 -32.49 11.34
C PRO A 368 18.98 -32.47 12.77
N ALA A 369 20.14 -31.82 12.98
CA ALA A 369 20.79 -31.77 14.30
C ALA A 369 20.16 -30.74 15.23
N GLU A 370 19.63 -29.65 14.69
CA GLU A 370 19.14 -28.48 15.44
C GLU A 370 17.61 -28.35 15.34
N ALA A 371 16.95 -29.13 14.48
CA ALA A 371 15.50 -29.09 14.27
C ALA A 371 14.68 -29.21 15.55
N ALA A 372 15.07 -30.05 16.51
CA ALA A 372 14.35 -30.21 17.77
C ALA A 372 14.40 -28.93 18.63
N VAL A 373 15.55 -28.26 18.67
CA VAL A 373 15.74 -26.99 19.41
C VAL A 373 14.98 -25.87 18.71
N ALA A 374 15.11 -25.76 17.38
CA ALA A 374 14.39 -24.74 16.61
C ALA A 374 12.86 -24.90 16.71
N LEU A 375 12.36 -26.13 16.79
CA LEU A 375 10.93 -26.40 17.05
C LEU A 375 10.52 -26.04 18.47
N GLU A 376 11.35 -26.36 19.48
CA GLU A 376 11.12 -25.96 20.86
C GLU A 376 11.09 -24.42 20.99
N GLU A 377 11.96 -23.70 20.28
CA GLU A 377 11.95 -22.23 20.22
C GLU A 377 10.74 -21.68 19.46
N ALA A 378 10.28 -22.38 18.41
CA ALA A 378 9.08 -22.00 17.65
C ALA A 378 7.80 -22.15 18.47
N GLU A 379 7.71 -23.19 19.28
CA GLU A 379 6.63 -23.35 20.26
C GLU A 379 6.78 -22.33 21.39
N GLY A 380 8.02 -22.11 21.82
CA GLY A 380 8.43 -21.27 22.94
C GLY A 380 8.33 -21.98 24.29
N PRO A 381 8.78 -21.31 25.37
CA PRO A 381 8.69 -21.86 26.72
C PRO A 381 7.23 -22.08 27.15
N PRO A 382 6.98 -22.90 28.19
CA PRO A 382 5.64 -23.08 28.75
C PRO A 382 4.98 -21.73 29.09
N PRO A 383 3.67 -21.55 28.81
CA PRO A 383 2.98 -20.25 28.89
C PRO A 383 3.17 -19.48 30.20
N GLU A 384 3.25 -20.21 31.31
CA GLU A 384 3.43 -19.65 32.67
C GLU A 384 4.75 -18.91 32.87
N ARG A 385 5.68 -19.00 31.90
CA ARG A 385 7.02 -18.40 31.94
C ARG A 385 7.34 -17.58 30.71
N ASP A 386 6.40 -17.44 29.77
CA ASP A 386 6.65 -16.69 28.56
C ASP A 386 6.09 -15.27 28.64
N TRP A 387 6.98 -14.31 28.53
CA TRP A 387 6.59 -12.91 28.46
C TRP A 387 5.82 -12.59 27.16
N LEU A 388 6.04 -13.34 26.07
CA LEU A 388 5.33 -13.15 24.80
C LEU A 388 3.85 -13.50 24.93
N ASP A 389 3.53 -14.51 25.73
CA ASP A 389 2.15 -14.90 26.02
C ASP A 389 1.44 -13.82 26.84
N ASP A 390 2.11 -13.31 27.87
CA ASP A 390 1.62 -12.18 28.66
C ASP A 390 1.43 -10.92 27.79
N PHE A 391 2.43 -10.61 26.96
CA PHE A 391 2.40 -9.49 26.01
C PHE A 391 1.23 -9.61 25.03
N CYS A 392 1.08 -10.77 24.38
CA CYS A 392 0.06 -10.95 23.36
C CYS A 392 -1.34 -10.90 23.96
N ARG A 393 -1.53 -11.49 25.15
CA ARG A 393 -2.80 -11.40 25.89
C ARG A 393 -3.15 -9.96 26.22
N GLU A 394 -2.22 -9.19 26.77
CA GLU A 394 -2.45 -7.78 27.10
C GLU A 394 -2.68 -6.91 25.87
N ALA A 395 -1.98 -7.18 24.76
CA ALA A 395 -2.19 -6.47 23.50
C ALA A 395 -3.59 -6.75 22.91
N VAL A 396 -4.03 -8.01 22.94
CA VAL A 396 -5.39 -8.40 22.51
C VAL A 396 -6.45 -7.77 23.41
N ASP A 397 -6.28 -7.82 24.74
CA ASP A 397 -7.18 -7.18 25.70
C ASP A 397 -7.26 -5.67 25.43
N HIS A 398 -6.13 -5.03 25.16
CA HIS A 398 -6.10 -3.61 24.76
C HIS A 398 -6.92 -3.37 23.49
N PHE A 399 -6.74 -4.17 22.44
CA PHE A 399 -7.49 -4.03 21.19
C PHE A 399 -9.00 -4.25 21.38
N ASP A 400 -9.42 -5.16 22.26
CA ASP A 400 -10.83 -5.40 22.60
C ASP A 400 -11.53 -4.16 23.18
N THR A 401 -10.78 -3.31 23.90
CA THR A 401 -11.35 -2.08 24.48
C THR A 401 -11.53 -0.95 23.46
N ARG A 402 -10.94 -1.06 22.26
CA ARG A 402 -10.93 0.02 21.26
C ARG A 402 -12.05 -0.20 20.22
N MET A 403 -13.11 0.60 20.31
CA MET A 403 -14.30 0.47 19.45
C MET A 403 -14.05 0.53 17.93
N PHE A 404 -12.94 1.15 17.50
CA PHE A 404 -12.57 1.28 16.09
C PHE A 404 -11.65 0.16 15.58
N ILE A 405 -11.20 -0.74 16.47
CA ILE A 405 -10.38 -1.90 16.10
C ILE A 405 -11.30 -3.12 16.04
N HIS A 406 -11.52 -3.63 14.83
CA HIS A 406 -12.43 -4.74 14.61
C HIS A 406 -11.67 -6.06 14.47
N ARG A 407 -11.93 -6.98 15.39
CA ARG A 407 -11.42 -8.35 15.37
C ARG A 407 -11.81 -9.09 14.09
N SER A 408 -10.90 -9.94 13.60
CA SER A 408 -11.20 -11.00 12.65
C SER A 408 -11.63 -12.26 13.42
N ASP A 409 -12.92 -12.60 13.35
CA ASP A 409 -13.55 -13.63 14.17
C ASP A 409 -14.10 -14.81 13.34
N ASP A 410 -14.67 -15.80 14.03
CA ASP A 410 -15.27 -16.97 13.39
C ASP A 410 -16.43 -16.62 12.42
N LYS A 411 -17.13 -15.51 12.67
CA LYS A 411 -18.19 -15.04 11.77
C LYS A 411 -17.61 -14.59 10.43
N ARG A 412 -16.52 -13.82 10.44
CA ARG A 412 -15.80 -13.42 9.21
C ARG A 412 -15.19 -14.63 8.51
N TRP A 413 -14.62 -15.56 9.26
CA TRP A 413 -14.13 -16.81 8.69
C TRP A 413 -15.23 -17.53 7.89
N ARG A 414 -16.42 -17.71 8.46
CA ARG A 414 -17.56 -18.32 7.75
C ARG A 414 -17.99 -17.52 6.53
N ALA A 415 -17.97 -16.18 6.59
CA ALA A 415 -18.27 -15.34 5.43
C ALA A 415 -17.29 -15.57 4.27
N SER A 416 -16.01 -15.81 4.56
CA SER A 416 -15.00 -16.16 3.54
C SER A 416 -15.28 -17.50 2.84
N GLN A 417 -16.03 -18.43 3.44
CA GLN A 417 -16.36 -19.72 2.83
C GLN A 417 -17.24 -19.55 1.59
N HIS A 418 -18.17 -18.59 1.60
CA HIS A 418 -18.98 -18.28 0.42
C HIS A 418 -18.11 -17.74 -0.74
N TRP A 419 -17.09 -16.96 -0.42
CA TRP A 419 -16.10 -16.50 -1.40
C TRP A 419 -15.25 -17.66 -1.93
N GLN A 420 -14.90 -18.62 -1.07
CA GLN A 420 -14.17 -19.82 -1.49
C GLN A 420 -14.97 -20.65 -2.51
N ASP A 421 -16.24 -20.92 -2.22
CA ASP A 421 -17.12 -21.67 -3.12
C ASP A 421 -17.28 -20.94 -4.46
N PHE A 422 -17.45 -19.62 -4.41
CA PHE A 422 -17.49 -18.77 -5.59
C PHE A 422 -16.21 -18.90 -6.44
N LEU A 423 -15.05 -18.82 -5.79
CA LEU A 423 -13.76 -18.83 -6.48
C LEU A 423 -13.42 -20.22 -7.05
N LYS A 424 -13.84 -21.31 -6.38
CA LYS A 424 -13.72 -22.69 -6.88
C LYS A 424 -14.65 -22.94 -8.06
N GLU A 425 -15.94 -22.67 -7.88
CA GLU A 425 -17.00 -23.18 -8.76
C GLU A 425 -17.47 -22.17 -9.81
N GLY A 426 -17.08 -20.90 -9.70
CA GLY A 426 -17.54 -19.85 -10.61
C GLY A 426 -19.04 -19.55 -10.48
N LYS A 427 -19.64 -19.84 -9.32
CA LYS A 427 -21.03 -19.48 -8.96
C LYS A 427 -21.25 -17.97 -9.02
N SER A 428 -22.45 -17.47 -8.75
CA SER A 428 -22.63 -16.03 -8.50
C SER A 428 -21.91 -15.63 -7.20
N GLY A 429 -21.12 -14.56 -7.23
CA GLY A 429 -20.41 -14.07 -6.05
C GLY A 429 -21.39 -13.62 -4.96
N PRO A 430 -21.00 -13.69 -3.67
CA PRO A 430 -21.83 -13.17 -2.60
C PRO A 430 -22.07 -11.66 -2.80
N GLY A 431 -23.24 -11.19 -2.37
CA GLY A 431 -23.54 -9.76 -2.35
C GLY A 431 -22.57 -9.01 -1.44
N TRP A 432 -22.18 -7.81 -1.85
CA TRP A 432 -21.23 -6.97 -1.11
C TRP A 432 -22.00 -6.16 -0.07
N ASN A 433 -21.94 -6.56 1.20
CA ASN A 433 -22.58 -5.81 2.29
C ASN A 433 -21.74 -4.58 2.69
N SER A 434 -20.41 -4.72 2.70
CA SER A 434 -19.43 -3.63 2.80
C SER A 434 -18.25 -3.97 1.87
N GLU A 435 -17.63 -2.97 1.25
CA GLU A 435 -16.48 -3.21 0.36
C GLU A 435 -15.26 -3.71 1.13
N GLU A 436 -15.07 -3.18 2.33
CA GLU A 436 -13.93 -3.47 3.22
C GLU A 436 -13.94 -4.93 3.68
N ASP A 437 -15.10 -5.41 4.14
CA ASP A 437 -15.23 -6.80 4.57
C ASP A 437 -15.17 -7.75 3.38
N ALA A 438 -15.73 -7.36 2.22
CA ALA A 438 -15.65 -8.16 1.00
C ALA A 438 -14.20 -8.40 0.55
N VAL A 439 -13.32 -7.38 0.64
CA VAL A 439 -11.88 -7.55 0.34
C VAL A 439 -11.24 -8.56 1.28
N LEU A 440 -11.44 -8.38 2.59
CA LEU A 440 -10.80 -9.24 3.58
C LEU A 440 -11.29 -10.69 3.46
N ASP A 441 -12.59 -10.90 3.29
CA ASP A 441 -13.19 -12.22 3.11
C ASP A 441 -12.68 -12.88 1.82
N LEU A 442 -12.55 -12.11 0.73
CA LEU A 442 -11.97 -12.55 -0.53
C LEU A 442 -10.50 -12.96 -0.39
N LEU A 443 -9.69 -12.16 0.31
CA LEU A 443 -8.27 -12.46 0.56
C LEU A 443 -8.10 -13.70 1.46
N THR A 444 -8.96 -13.85 2.47
CA THR A 444 -8.98 -15.03 3.34
C THR A 444 -9.32 -16.29 2.55
N ALA A 445 -10.35 -16.23 1.70
CA ALA A 445 -10.72 -17.31 0.81
C ALA A 445 -9.61 -17.66 -0.20
N ALA A 446 -8.93 -16.64 -0.74
CA ALA A 446 -7.79 -16.81 -1.63
C ALA A 446 -6.67 -17.62 -0.98
N TRP A 447 -6.28 -17.22 0.23
CA TRP A 447 -5.21 -17.88 0.98
C TRP A 447 -5.57 -19.33 1.34
N ARG A 448 -6.82 -19.58 1.75
CA ARG A 448 -7.29 -20.95 2.02
C ARG A 448 -7.13 -21.86 0.79
N LEU A 449 -7.53 -21.38 -0.38
CA LEU A 449 -7.41 -22.13 -1.63
C LEU A 449 -5.97 -22.40 -2.06
N ARG A 450 -5.11 -21.41 -1.82
CA ARG A 450 -3.68 -21.55 -2.07
C ARG A 450 -3.06 -22.60 -1.15
N LEU A 451 -3.39 -22.58 0.14
CA LEU A 451 -2.95 -23.58 1.10
C LEU A 451 -3.43 -24.98 0.72
N ASP A 452 -4.67 -25.13 0.24
CA ASP A 452 -5.21 -26.40 -0.24
C ASP A 452 -4.44 -27.02 -1.41
N GLY A 453 -3.54 -26.27 -2.08
CA GLY A 453 -2.84 -26.71 -3.30
C GLY A 453 -3.79 -26.93 -4.49
N SER A 454 -5.06 -26.53 -4.33
CA SER A 454 -6.14 -26.78 -5.28
C SER A 454 -6.24 -25.72 -6.38
N ALA A 455 -5.54 -24.61 -6.22
CA ALA A 455 -5.61 -23.45 -7.11
C ALA A 455 -4.23 -23.09 -7.67
N ASP A 456 -4.18 -22.89 -8.99
CA ASP A 456 -3.11 -22.16 -9.65
C ASP A 456 -3.15 -20.68 -9.19
N PRO A 457 -2.10 -20.18 -8.49
CA PRO A 457 -2.07 -18.82 -7.97
C PRO A 457 -2.27 -17.74 -9.04
N GLU A 458 -1.76 -17.95 -10.25
CA GLU A 458 -1.86 -16.97 -11.35
C GLU A 458 -3.29 -16.90 -11.89
N ARG A 459 -3.90 -18.06 -12.15
CA ARG A 459 -5.31 -18.14 -12.54
C ARG A 459 -6.22 -17.52 -11.47
N PHE A 460 -5.84 -17.65 -10.20
CA PHE A 460 -6.57 -17.06 -9.10
C PHE A 460 -6.48 -15.54 -9.06
N ALA A 461 -5.27 -15.00 -9.16
CA ALA A 461 -5.03 -13.57 -9.26
C ALA A 461 -5.79 -12.97 -10.44
N ALA A 462 -5.78 -13.64 -11.60
CA ALA A 462 -6.55 -13.22 -12.77
C ALA A 462 -8.07 -13.24 -12.53
N LYS A 463 -8.60 -14.22 -11.77
CA LYS A 463 -10.01 -14.23 -11.36
C LYS A 463 -10.32 -13.05 -10.45
N ILE A 464 -9.56 -12.83 -9.38
CA ILE A 464 -9.76 -11.69 -8.47
C ILE A 464 -9.73 -10.38 -9.25
N LYS A 465 -8.76 -10.20 -10.15
CA LYS A 465 -8.62 -9.00 -10.99
C LYS A 465 -9.85 -8.75 -11.88
N LYS A 466 -10.47 -9.81 -12.42
CA LYS A 466 -11.72 -9.70 -13.20
C LYS A 466 -12.93 -9.39 -12.31
N LEU A 467 -12.93 -9.92 -11.09
CA LEU A 467 -14.03 -9.81 -10.15
C LEU A 467 -14.10 -8.46 -9.48
N TRP A 468 -12.95 -7.83 -9.29
CA TRP A 468 -12.81 -6.47 -8.86
C TRP A 468 -13.10 -5.58 -10.08
N PRO A 469 -14.34 -5.14 -10.38
CA PRO A 469 -14.59 -4.35 -11.58
C PRO A 469 -13.94 -2.98 -11.37
N SER A 470 -13.64 -2.25 -12.44
CA SER A 470 -13.34 -0.82 -12.34
C SER A 470 -14.60 -0.12 -11.83
N ARG A 471 -14.82 -0.12 -10.50
CA ARG A 471 -15.83 0.72 -9.88
C ARG A 471 -15.32 2.14 -10.08
N GLY A 472 -15.80 2.78 -11.14
CA GLY A 472 -15.74 4.24 -11.20
C GLY A 472 -16.39 4.73 -9.92
N ARG A 473 -15.62 5.39 -9.07
CA ARG A 473 -16.11 6.08 -7.87
C ARG A 473 -17.33 6.90 -8.32
N THR A 474 -18.53 6.43 -8.01
CA THR A 474 -19.78 7.16 -8.26
C THR A 474 -19.93 8.28 -7.27
#